data_AF-A0A3A6DAU9-F1
#
_entry.id   AF-A0A3A6DAU9-F1
#
_cell.length_a   1.000
_cell.length_b   1.000
_cell.length_c   1.000
_cell.angle_alpha   90.00
_cell.angle_beta   90.00
_cell.angle_gamma   90.00
#
_symmetry.space_group_name_H-M   'P 1'
#
loop_
_entity.id
_entity.type
_entity.pdbx_description
1 polymer ?
#
loop_
_entity_poly.entity_id
_entity_poly.type
_entity_poly.pdbx_seq_one_letter_code
_entity_poly.pdbx_strand_id
1 'polypeptide(L)'
;MKSTEKQLQSRGKASCEDIRTLQDMEYSEKLRMLNAPSAGMRSAAAMSLLDIVDTVADNLLQQLTRETCLYTRIAICQSLEAGSIKTAEKMGEYLGKMGKNQYKRAEETVSAKKSYPLPRDIIARSMGRMDISVLPVLLSILNGSDRTAISEALDAAGYMLFYHPAAATKELFTMFMGFAEKWKEDQLLMWKLLLCMSAFPFEEALQLLNVYTKRADPLGAQAERSYNILKDRIEKGRL
;
A
#
# COMPACT_ATOMS: atom_id res chain seq x y z
N MET A 1 15.68 1.79 23.44
CA MET A 1 14.79 2.21 24.55
C MET A 1 13.34 1.99 24.10
N LYS A 2 12.52 1.22 24.84
CA LYS A 2 11.10 1.05 24.51
C LYS A 2 10.34 2.30 24.96
N SER A 3 9.38 2.79 24.16
CA SER A 3 8.56 3.95 24.52
C SER A 3 7.69 3.66 25.75
N THR A 4 7.46 4.68 26.59
CA THR A 4 6.54 4.60 27.74
C THR A 4 5.08 4.73 27.29
N GLU A 5 4.11 4.27 28.10
CA GLU A 5 2.69 4.35 27.73
C GLU A 5 2.23 5.80 27.48
N LYS A 6 2.70 6.76 28.29
CA LYS A 6 2.41 8.19 28.08
C LYS A 6 2.96 8.70 26.73
N GLN A 7 4.13 8.23 26.31
CA GLN A 7 4.71 8.56 24.99
C GLN A 7 3.94 7.91 23.84
N LEU A 8 3.30 6.76 24.06
CA LEU A 8 2.46 6.12 23.05
C LEU A 8 1.12 6.84 22.93
N GLN A 9 0.51 7.21 24.06
CA GLN A 9 -0.74 7.98 24.11
C GLN A 9 -0.58 9.37 23.47
N SER A 10 0.53 10.07 23.72
CA SER A 10 0.80 11.36 23.07
C SER A 10 0.98 11.24 21.54
N ARG A 11 1.28 10.04 21.04
CA ARG A 11 1.34 9.72 19.61
C ARG A 11 0.01 9.18 19.06
N GLY A 12 -1.05 9.22 19.87
CA GLY A 12 -2.41 8.85 19.53
C GLY A 12 -2.78 7.40 19.80
N LYS A 13 -2.00 6.64 20.58
CA LYS A 13 -2.40 5.26 20.92
C LYS A 13 -3.65 5.31 21.81
N ALA A 14 -4.70 4.59 21.41
CA ALA A 14 -5.92 4.47 22.20
C ALA A 14 -5.62 3.80 23.56
N SER A 15 -6.22 4.34 24.61
CA SER A 15 -6.24 3.71 25.93
C SER A 15 -7.38 2.68 26.03
N CYS A 16 -7.35 1.84 27.05
CA CYS A 16 -8.47 0.92 27.33
C CYS A 16 -9.75 1.69 27.65
N GLU A 17 -9.64 2.89 28.24
CA GLU A 17 -10.78 3.75 28.56
C GLU A 17 -11.41 4.36 27.30
N ASP A 18 -10.59 4.83 26.35
CA ASP A 18 -11.08 5.32 25.06
C ASP A 18 -11.89 4.24 24.33
N ILE A 19 -11.38 3.01 24.31
CA ILE A 19 -12.03 1.87 23.66
C ILE A 19 -13.36 1.54 24.35
N ARG A 20 -13.36 1.43 25.69
CA ARG A 20 -14.59 1.15 26.47
C ARG A 20 -15.65 2.22 26.28
N THR A 21 -15.25 3.49 26.29
CA THR A 21 -16.15 4.64 26.09
C THR A 21 -16.93 4.52 24.79
N LEU A 22 -16.30 3.99 23.73
CA LEU A 22 -16.93 3.82 22.43
C LEU A 22 -17.77 2.55 22.32
N GLN A 23 -17.59 1.53 23.16
CA GLN A 23 -18.30 0.26 22.99
C GLN A 23 -19.83 0.47 23.02
N ASP A 24 -20.29 1.29 23.96
CA ASP A 24 -21.70 1.55 24.22
C ASP A 24 -22.29 2.70 23.38
N MET A 25 -21.48 3.35 22.55
CA MET A 25 -21.95 4.47 21.72
C MET A 25 -22.69 4.01 20.45
N GLU A 26 -23.64 4.84 20.03
CA GLU A 26 -24.31 4.68 18.75
C GLU A 26 -23.35 4.91 17.58
N TYR A 27 -23.63 4.30 16.43
CA TYR A 27 -22.74 4.39 15.26
C TYR A 27 -22.48 5.84 14.81
N SER A 28 -23.50 6.68 14.83
CA SER A 28 -23.36 8.08 14.45
C SER A 28 -22.43 8.85 15.40
N GLU A 29 -22.36 8.45 16.67
CA GLU A 29 -21.49 9.04 17.68
C GLU A 29 -20.06 8.53 17.52
N LYS A 30 -19.87 7.22 17.32
CA LYS A 30 -18.58 6.61 16.95
C LYS A 30 -17.96 7.32 15.74
N LEU A 31 -18.77 7.61 14.72
CA LEU A 31 -18.33 8.32 13.52
C LEU A 31 -17.89 9.76 13.83
N ARG A 32 -18.60 10.48 14.70
CA ARG A 32 -18.19 11.82 15.16
C ARG A 32 -16.85 11.77 15.89
N MET A 33 -16.58 10.70 16.63
CA MET A 33 -15.33 10.54 17.39
C MET A 33 -14.08 10.37 16.52
N LEU A 34 -14.21 10.08 15.21
CA LEU A 34 -13.09 10.21 14.26
C LEU A 34 -12.48 11.62 14.22
N ASN A 35 -13.21 12.62 14.73
CA ASN A 35 -12.78 14.02 14.76
C ASN A 35 -12.64 14.56 16.20
N ALA A 36 -12.58 13.67 17.19
CA ALA A 36 -12.38 14.06 18.58
C ALA A 36 -11.06 14.85 18.75
N PRO A 37 -10.99 15.82 19.69
CA PRO A 37 -9.75 16.51 20.01
C PRO A 37 -8.64 15.54 20.45
N SER A 38 -9.00 14.50 21.20
CA SER A 38 -8.07 13.44 21.63
C SER A 38 -7.71 12.50 20.48
N ALA A 39 -6.41 12.38 20.20
CA ALA A 39 -5.91 11.43 19.21
C ALA A 39 -6.14 9.96 19.61
N GLY A 40 -6.13 9.66 20.92
CA GLY A 40 -6.47 8.34 21.44
C GLY A 40 -7.92 7.96 21.14
N MET A 41 -8.84 8.92 21.32
CA MET A 41 -10.26 8.74 20.99
C MET A 41 -10.49 8.58 19.49
N ARG A 42 -9.78 9.33 18.63
CA ARG A 42 -9.85 9.13 17.17
C ARG A 42 -9.36 7.75 16.75
N SER A 43 -8.29 7.25 17.38
CA SER A 43 -7.80 5.88 17.14
C SER A 43 -8.81 4.82 17.56
N ALA A 44 -9.39 4.98 18.76
CA ALA A 44 -10.41 4.08 19.27
C ALA A 44 -11.67 4.12 18.38
N ALA A 45 -12.03 5.30 17.86
CA ALA A 45 -13.15 5.48 16.93
C ALA A 45 -12.93 4.69 15.65
N ALA A 46 -11.75 4.83 15.03
CA ALA A 46 -11.39 4.05 13.85
C ALA A 46 -11.52 2.53 14.11
N MET A 47 -10.93 2.04 15.21
CA MET A 47 -11.02 0.62 15.59
C MET A 47 -12.46 0.15 15.79
N SER A 48 -13.31 0.96 16.42
CA SER A 48 -14.71 0.62 16.70
C SER A 48 -15.61 0.55 15.45
N LEU A 49 -15.13 1.04 14.31
CA LEU A 49 -15.87 1.09 13.05
C LEU A 49 -15.47 -0.03 12.08
N LEU A 50 -14.57 -0.93 12.49
CA LEU A 50 -14.00 -1.99 11.64
C LEU A 50 -15.07 -2.86 10.98
N ASP A 51 -16.09 -3.27 11.74
CA ASP A 51 -17.16 -4.16 11.26
C ASP A 51 -18.08 -3.53 10.19
N ILE A 52 -18.03 -2.20 10.04
CA ILE A 52 -18.85 -1.44 9.09
C ILE A 52 -17.99 -0.60 8.15
N VAL A 53 -16.71 -0.94 8.00
CA VAL A 53 -15.73 -0.15 7.25
C VAL A 53 -16.21 0.23 5.84
N ASP A 54 -16.86 -0.68 5.10
CA ASP A 54 -17.36 -0.40 3.75
C ASP A 54 -18.34 0.79 3.70
N THR A 55 -19.13 0.96 4.78
CA THR A 55 -20.09 2.05 4.92
C THR A 55 -19.39 3.37 5.28
N VAL A 56 -18.31 3.31 6.07
CA VAL A 56 -17.66 4.51 6.64
C VAL A 56 -16.30 4.84 6.03
N ALA A 57 -15.87 4.13 4.99
CA ALA A 57 -14.58 4.29 4.35
C ALA A 57 -14.28 5.73 3.94
N ASP A 58 -15.28 6.48 3.46
CA ASP A 58 -15.11 7.90 3.10
C ASP A 58 -14.76 8.76 4.32
N ASN A 59 -15.41 8.51 5.46
CA ASN A 59 -15.12 9.24 6.70
C ASN A 59 -13.72 8.91 7.22
N LEU A 60 -13.31 7.65 7.15
CA LEU A 60 -11.97 7.20 7.51
C LEU A 60 -10.90 7.83 6.59
N LEU A 61 -11.12 7.82 5.27
CA LEU A 61 -10.22 8.43 4.29
C LEU A 61 -10.12 9.94 4.47
N GLN A 62 -11.25 10.64 4.64
CA GLN A 62 -11.26 12.07 4.93
C GLN A 62 -10.50 12.40 6.20
N GLN A 63 -10.68 11.61 7.27
CA GLN A 63 -9.90 11.77 8.49
C GLN A 63 -8.41 11.58 8.21
N LEU A 64 -8.04 10.51 7.49
CA LEU A 64 -6.66 10.14 7.21
C LEU A 64 -5.89 11.27 6.50
N THR A 65 -6.55 12.04 5.62
CA THR A 65 -5.92 13.16 4.90
C THR A 65 -5.38 14.27 5.81
N ARG A 66 -5.97 14.45 7.00
CA ARG A 66 -5.61 15.52 7.94
C ARG A 66 -4.90 15.01 9.20
N GLU A 67 -4.80 13.70 9.40
CA GLU A 67 -4.25 13.13 10.61
C GLU A 67 -2.72 13.25 10.68
N THR A 68 -2.24 13.67 11.84
CA THR A 68 -0.81 13.87 12.12
C THR A 68 -0.29 12.84 13.12
N CYS A 69 -1.12 12.35 14.04
CA CYS A 69 -0.76 11.35 15.03
C CYS A 69 -0.50 9.99 14.38
N LEU A 70 0.60 9.35 14.76
CA LEU A 70 1.04 8.10 14.13
C LEU A 70 0.05 6.96 14.39
N TYR A 71 -0.33 6.74 15.65
CA TYR A 71 -1.17 5.59 16.01
C TYR A 71 -2.59 5.73 15.49
N THR A 72 -3.07 6.96 15.32
CA THR A 72 -4.37 7.21 14.68
C THR A 72 -4.33 6.88 13.20
N ARG A 73 -3.26 7.26 12.48
CA ARG A 73 -3.05 6.81 11.09
C ARG A 73 -3.00 5.30 10.99
N ILE A 74 -2.29 4.63 11.90
CA ILE A 74 -2.22 3.17 11.95
C ILE A 74 -3.62 2.56 12.12
N ALA A 75 -4.39 3.02 13.12
CA ALA A 75 -5.71 2.49 13.40
C ALA A 75 -6.68 2.64 12.21
N ILE A 76 -6.62 3.79 11.53
CA ILE A 76 -7.44 4.04 10.34
C ILE A 76 -7.03 3.15 9.19
N CYS A 77 -5.73 3.02 8.92
CA CYS A 77 -5.23 2.14 7.86
C CYS A 77 -5.65 0.70 8.14
N GLN A 78 -5.48 0.21 9.37
CA GLN A 78 -5.90 -1.15 9.75
C GLN A 78 -7.40 -1.37 9.59
N SER A 79 -8.21 -0.35 9.86
CA SER A 79 -9.66 -0.43 9.65
C SER A 79 -9.98 -0.51 8.16
N LEU A 80 -9.39 0.36 7.33
CA LEU A 80 -9.52 0.34 5.87
C LEU A 80 -9.01 -0.97 5.25
N GLU A 81 -7.90 -1.51 5.76
CA GLU A 81 -7.29 -2.78 5.34
C GLU A 81 -8.25 -3.98 5.49
N ALA A 82 -9.19 -3.90 6.45
CA ALA A 82 -10.20 -4.94 6.69
C ALA A 82 -11.43 -4.85 5.77
N GLY A 83 -11.52 -3.81 4.92
CA GLY A 83 -12.65 -3.60 4.03
C GLY A 83 -12.66 -4.48 2.78
N SER A 84 -13.78 -4.47 2.07
CA SER A 84 -13.97 -5.23 0.84
C SER A 84 -13.51 -4.46 -0.40
N ILE A 85 -13.84 -5.00 -1.59
CA ILE A 85 -13.71 -4.31 -2.88
C ILE A 85 -14.31 -2.89 -2.83
N LYS A 86 -15.44 -2.68 -2.13
CA LYS A 86 -16.07 -1.34 -2.02
C LYS A 86 -15.16 -0.34 -1.30
N THR A 87 -14.48 -0.78 -0.25
CA THR A 87 -13.50 0.06 0.45
C THR A 87 -12.28 0.31 -0.45
N ALA A 88 -11.80 -0.72 -1.15
CA ALA A 88 -10.67 -0.58 -2.08
C ALA A 88 -10.95 0.39 -3.23
N GLU A 89 -12.16 0.41 -3.79
CA GLU A 89 -12.58 1.37 -4.82
C GLU A 89 -12.45 2.80 -4.32
N LYS A 90 -12.97 3.09 -3.11
CA LYS A 90 -12.85 4.40 -2.46
C LYS A 90 -11.39 4.76 -2.17
N MET A 91 -10.59 3.81 -1.66
CA MET A 91 -9.17 4.01 -1.42
C MET A 91 -8.40 4.33 -2.71
N GLY A 92 -8.77 3.69 -3.82
CA GLY A 92 -8.18 3.92 -5.13
C GLY A 92 -8.23 5.37 -5.57
N GLU A 93 -9.30 6.10 -5.21
CA GLU A 93 -9.43 7.53 -5.51
C GLU A 93 -8.35 8.40 -4.84
N TYR A 94 -7.71 7.91 -3.78
CA TYR A 94 -6.68 8.61 -3.02
C TYR A 94 -5.24 8.20 -3.36
N LEU A 95 -5.05 7.21 -4.24
CA LEU A 95 -3.72 6.73 -4.62
C LEU A 95 -2.86 7.86 -5.21
N GLY A 96 -1.70 8.09 -4.59
CA GLY A 96 -0.76 9.14 -4.97
C GLY A 96 -1.24 10.57 -4.71
N LYS A 97 -2.39 10.76 -4.05
CA LYS A 97 -2.95 12.09 -3.72
C LYS A 97 -2.72 12.49 -2.25
N MET A 98 -2.26 11.58 -1.40
CA MET A 98 -1.99 11.86 0.02
C MET A 98 -0.59 12.44 0.25
N GLY A 99 -0.53 13.62 0.89
CA GLY A 99 0.72 14.35 1.09
C GLY A 99 1.28 14.97 -0.20
N LYS A 100 2.48 15.59 -0.13
CA LYS A 100 3.11 16.33 -1.25
C LYS A 100 4.45 15.73 -1.73
N ASN A 101 4.80 14.54 -1.26
CA ASN A 101 6.15 13.99 -1.36
C ASN A 101 6.27 12.83 -2.36
N GLN A 102 5.37 12.74 -3.34
CA GLN A 102 5.31 11.67 -4.35
C GLN A 102 6.62 11.57 -5.14
N TYR A 103 6.97 10.35 -5.57
CA TYR A 103 8.09 10.15 -6.47
C TYR A 103 7.83 10.82 -7.82
N LYS A 104 8.77 11.69 -8.22
CA LYS A 104 8.75 12.33 -9.54
C LYS A 104 9.70 11.67 -10.53
N ARG A 105 10.64 10.86 -10.03
CA ARG A 105 11.72 10.20 -10.77
C ARG A 105 12.07 8.87 -10.06
N ALA A 106 12.70 7.95 -10.79
CA ALA A 106 13.25 6.73 -10.20
C ALA A 106 14.27 7.09 -9.10
N GLU A 107 14.27 6.36 -7.99
CA GLU A 107 15.24 6.58 -6.92
C GLU A 107 16.62 6.05 -7.34
N GLU A 108 17.66 6.84 -7.08
CA GLU A 108 19.06 6.43 -7.29
C GLU A 108 19.51 5.38 -6.25
N THR A 109 18.81 5.28 -5.12
CA THR A 109 19.13 4.34 -4.03
C THR A 109 17.95 3.43 -3.74
N VAL A 110 18.19 2.13 -3.65
CA VAL A 110 17.19 1.16 -3.20
C VAL A 110 16.80 1.46 -1.75
N SER A 111 15.53 1.77 -1.51
CA SER A 111 15.02 2.09 -0.17
C SER A 111 15.20 0.94 0.82
N ALA A 112 15.99 1.18 1.88
CA ALA A 112 16.31 0.23 2.96
C ALA A 112 15.61 0.58 4.29
N LYS A 113 14.73 1.60 4.33
CA LYS A 113 14.17 2.11 5.58
C LYS A 113 13.01 1.24 6.09
N LYS A 114 13.09 0.85 7.37
CA LYS A 114 12.06 0.13 8.14
C LYS A 114 10.99 1.05 8.78
N SER A 115 10.86 2.31 8.32
CA SER A 115 9.95 3.29 8.92
C SER A 115 8.48 3.06 8.51
N TYR A 116 7.54 3.56 9.31
CA TYR A 116 6.11 3.61 8.94
C TYR A 116 5.94 4.30 7.57
N PRO A 117 4.99 3.85 6.73
CA PRO A 117 4.81 4.39 5.38
C PRO A 117 4.75 5.91 5.37
N LEU A 118 5.37 6.52 4.36
CA LEU A 118 5.27 7.96 4.17
C LEU A 118 3.83 8.29 3.70
N PRO A 119 3.37 9.54 3.91
CA PRO A 119 2.00 9.93 3.53
C PRO A 119 1.63 9.60 2.09
N ARG A 120 2.60 9.65 1.15
CA ARG A 120 2.37 9.30 -0.26
C ARG A 120 2.11 7.80 -0.49
N ASP A 121 2.75 6.96 0.32
CA ASP A 121 2.73 5.50 0.19
C ASP A 121 1.59 4.89 1.03
N ILE A 122 0.91 5.69 1.87
CA ILE A 122 0.04 5.16 2.93
C ILE A 122 -1.15 4.39 2.35
N ILE A 123 -1.76 4.88 1.27
CA ILE A 123 -2.86 4.20 0.58
C ILE A 123 -2.35 2.97 -0.14
N ALA A 124 -1.30 3.08 -0.95
CA ALA A 124 -0.73 1.93 -1.66
C ALA A 124 -0.32 0.81 -0.71
N ARG A 125 0.32 1.15 0.42
CA ARG A 125 0.71 0.18 1.44
C ARG A 125 -0.49 -0.50 2.08
N SER A 126 -1.53 0.28 2.40
CA SER A 126 -2.75 -0.26 3.01
C SER A 126 -3.48 -1.17 2.03
N MET A 127 -3.67 -0.74 0.77
CA MET A 127 -4.28 -1.57 -0.27
C MET A 127 -3.48 -2.85 -0.54
N GLY A 128 -2.14 -2.80 -0.54
CA GLY A 128 -1.31 -3.99 -0.69
C GLY A 128 -1.47 -5.02 0.44
N ARG A 129 -2.01 -4.63 1.60
CA ARG A 129 -2.26 -5.49 2.76
C ARG A 129 -3.71 -5.97 2.90
N MET A 130 -4.61 -5.43 2.07
CA MET A 130 -5.98 -5.93 2.00
C MET A 130 -6.01 -7.37 1.52
N ASP A 131 -7.17 -8.02 1.66
CA ASP A 131 -7.39 -9.33 1.09
C ASP A 131 -7.17 -9.33 -0.44
N ILE A 132 -6.61 -10.44 -0.95
CA ILE A 132 -6.26 -10.60 -2.38
C ILE A 132 -7.45 -10.38 -3.32
N SER A 133 -8.69 -10.54 -2.83
CA SER A 133 -9.91 -10.26 -3.60
C SER A 133 -10.03 -8.82 -4.11
N VAL A 134 -9.26 -7.87 -3.57
CA VAL A 134 -9.26 -6.48 -4.07
C VAL A 134 -8.31 -6.23 -5.24
N LEU A 135 -7.46 -7.21 -5.60
CA LEU A 135 -6.53 -7.10 -6.73
C LEU A 135 -7.20 -6.59 -8.03
N PRO A 136 -8.42 -7.02 -8.42
CA PRO A 136 -9.10 -6.49 -9.62
C PRO A 136 -9.27 -4.97 -9.62
N VAL A 137 -9.45 -4.33 -8.46
CA VAL A 137 -9.53 -2.86 -8.34
C VAL A 137 -8.21 -2.23 -8.73
N LEU A 138 -7.09 -2.76 -8.22
CA LEU A 138 -5.75 -2.28 -8.57
C LEU A 138 -5.46 -2.46 -10.06
N LEU A 139 -5.83 -3.61 -10.64
CA LEU A 139 -5.65 -3.86 -12.09
C LEU A 139 -6.46 -2.89 -12.96
N SER A 140 -7.69 -2.55 -12.55
CA SER A 140 -8.49 -1.52 -13.21
C SER A 140 -7.78 -0.17 -13.23
N ILE A 141 -7.16 0.23 -12.11
CA ILE A 141 -6.39 1.48 -12.01
C ILE A 141 -5.15 1.43 -12.91
N LEU A 142 -4.40 0.31 -12.93
CA LEU A 142 -3.24 0.12 -13.80
C LEU A 142 -3.58 0.23 -15.30
N ASN A 143 -4.78 -0.21 -15.68
CA ASN A 143 -5.26 -0.12 -17.06
C ASN A 143 -5.65 1.32 -17.47
N GLY A 144 -5.84 2.23 -16.51
CA GLY A 144 -6.23 3.61 -16.74
C GLY A 144 -5.14 4.50 -17.34
N SER A 145 -5.30 5.81 -17.13
CA SER A 145 -4.41 6.86 -17.65
C SER A 145 -3.86 7.81 -16.58
N ASP A 146 -4.34 7.76 -15.34
CA ASP A 146 -3.79 8.56 -14.25
C ASP A 146 -2.43 7.99 -13.82
N ARG A 147 -1.37 8.53 -14.42
CA ARG A 147 0.02 8.15 -14.16
C ARG A 147 0.37 8.12 -12.66
N THR A 148 -0.18 9.04 -11.86
CA THR A 148 0.11 9.13 -10.43
C THR A 148 -0.54 7.97 -9.67
N ALA A 149 -1.82 7.70 -9.97
CA ALA A 149 -2.52 6.55 -9.39
C ALA A 149 -1.89 5.23 -9.84
N ILE A 150 -1.54 5.09 -11.13
CA ILE A 150 -0.87 3.91 -11.69
C ILE A 150 0.46 3.63 -10.97
N SER A 151 1.29 4.65 -10.79
CA SER A 151 2.55 4.53 -10.06
C SER A 151 2.36 3.91 -8.68
N GLU A 152 1.38 4.38 -7.91
CA GLU A 152 1.14 3.86 -6.56
C GLU A 152 0.41 2.51 -6.56
N ALA A 153 -0.46 2.26 -7.55
CA ALA A 153 -1.12 0.97 -7.73
C ALA A 153 -0.12 -0.15 -8.06
N LEU A 154 0.97 0.15 -8.79
CA LEU A 154 2.04 -0.82 -9.06
C LEU A 154 2.68 -1.32 -7.76
N ASP A 155 2.97 -0.43 -6.81
CA ASP A 155 3.55 -0.83 -5.52
C ASP A 155 2.59 -1.72 -4.73
N ALA A 156 1.30 -1.36 -4.70
CA ALA A 156 0.28 -2.15 -4.02
C ALA A 156 0.10 -3.54 -4.65
N ALA A 157 -0.08 -3.60 -5.96
CA ALA A 157 -0.29 -4.86 -6.69
C ALA A 157 0.96 -5.75 -6.66
N GLY A 158 2.14 -5.16 -6.85
CA GLY A 158 3.42 -5.86 -6.76
C GLY A 158 3.65 -6.46 -5.37
N TYR A 159 3.36 -5.71 -4.31
CA TYR A 159 3.42 -6.23 -2.93
C TYR A 159 2.44 -7.38 -2.72
N MET A 160 1.19 -7.21 -3.14
CA MET A 160 0.15 -8.22 -2.99
C MET A 160 0.52 -9.51 -3.72
N LEU A 161 0.91 -9.44 -5.00
CA LEU A 161 1.33 -10.62 -5.77
C LEU A 161 2.60 -11.26 -5.19
N PHE A 162 3.52 -10.47 -4.64
CA PHE A 162 4.75 -11.01 -4.04
C PHE A 162 4.45 -11.92 -2.85
N TYR A 163 3.52 -11.50 -1.97
CA TYR A 163 3.12 -12.25 -0.77
C TYR A 163 1.97 -13.25 -1.00
N HIS A 164 1.30 -13.20 -2.15
CA HIS A 164 0.27 -14.16 -2.57
C HIS A 164 0.68 -14.83 -3.90
N PRO A 165 1.76 -15.63 -3.91
CA PRO A 165 2.34 -16.18 -5.14
C PRO A 165 1.38 -17.08 -5.94
N ALA A 166 0.43 -17.75 -5.30
CA ALA A 166 -0.63 -18.50 -5.98
C ALA A 166 -1.52 -17.62 -6.88
N ALA A 167 -1.60 -16.32 -6.60
CA ALA A 167 -2.31 -15.35 -7.43
C ALA A 167 -1.45 -14.78 -8.57
N ALA A 168 -0.13 -15.00 -8.60
CA ALA A 168 0.78 -14.49 -9.64
C ALA A 168 0.74 -15.36 -10.90
N THR A 169 -0.44 -15.45 -11.55
CA THR A 169 -0.66 -16.32 -12.70
C THR A 169 0.04 -15.84 -13.98
N LYS A 170 0.10 -16.71 -15.00
CA LYS A 170 0.72 -16.40 -16.29
C LYS A 170 -0.06 -15.32 -17.05
N GLU A 171 -1.37 -15.28 -16.89
CA GLU A 171 -2.25 -14.25 -17.47
C GLU A 171 -1.91 -12.88 -16.89
N LEU A 172 -1.75 -12.79 -15.57
CA LEU A 172 -1.36 -11.54 -14.91
C LEU A 172 0.06 -11.12 -15.27
N PHE A 173 0.99 -12.07 -15.38
CA PHE A 173 2.33 -11.75 -15.89
C PHE A 173 2.26 -11.15 -17.30
N THR A 174 1.49 -11.76 -18.21
CA THR A 174 1.29 -11.23 -19.57
C THR A 174 0.68 -9.83 -19.54
N MET A 175 -0.27 -9.56 -18.65
CA MET A 175 -0.84 -8.22 -18.45
C MET A 175 0.22 -7.21 -17.99
N PHE A 176 1.06 -7.55 -17.02
CA PHE A 176 2.14 -6.67 -16.56
C PHE A 176 3.21 -6.44 -17.63
N MET A 177 3.50 -7.43 -18.47
CA MET A 177 4.35 -7.24 -19.65
C MET A 177 3.74 -6.23 -20.63
N GLY A 178 2.42 -6.26 -20.82
CA GLY A 178 1.69 -5.25 -21.58
C GLY A 178 1.82 -3.85 -20.97
N PHE A 179 1.78 -3.72 -19.64
CA PHE A 179 2.05 -2.45 -18.97
C PHE A 179 3.50 -1.97 -19.14
N ALA A 180 4.47 -2.89 -19.09
CA ALA A 180 5.88 -2.58 -19.36
C ALA A 180 6.10 -2.04 -20.77
N GLU A 181 5.46 -2.63 -21.77
CA GLU A 181 5.54 -2.10 -23.14
C GLU A 181 4.84 -0.74 -23.26
N LYS A 182 3.64 -0.59 -22.68
CA LYS A 182 2.88 0.68 -22.69
C LYS A 182 3.67 1.83 -22.07
N TRP A 183 4.41 1.57 -20.99
CA TRP A 183 5.10 2.59 -20.21
C TRP A 183 6.62 2.59 -20.37
N LYS A 184 7.17 1.93 -21.39
CA LYS A 184 8.62 1.73 -21.57
C LYS A 184 9.48 3.00 -21.55
N GLU A 185 8.92 4.13 -21.97
CA GLU A 185 9.59 5.44 -21.97
C GLU A 185 9.48 6.17 -20.62
N ASP A 186 8.56 5.75 -19.75
CA ASP A 186 8.38 6.33 -18.42
C ASP A 186 9.30 5.65 -17.40
N GLN A 187 10.40 6.34 -17.08
CA GLN A 187 11.43 5.82 -16.17
C GLN A 187 10.88 5.44 -14.78
N LEU A 188 9.91 6.16 -14.22
CA LEU A 188 9.40 5.83 -12.89
C LEU A 188 8.49 4.60 -12.94
N LEU A 189 7.58 4.54 -13.90
CA LEU A 189 6.67 3.41 -14.02
C LEU A 189 7.42 2.13 -14.41
N MET A 190 8.41 2.23 -15.29
CA MET A 190 9.28 1.09 -15.59
C MET A 190 10.07 0.61 -14.38
N TRP A 191 10.59 1.53 -13.58
CA TRP A 191 11.28 1.18 -12.34
C TRP A 191 10.36 0.37 -11.41
N LYS A 192 9.11 0.80 -11.22
CA LYS A 192 8.11 0.07 -10.39
C LYS A 192 7.65 -1.24 -11.02
N LEU A 193 7.54 -1.32 -12.35
CA LEU A 193 7.23 -2.57 -13.05
C LEU A 193 8.35 -3.60 -12.90
N LEU A 194 9.61 -3.18 -13.02
CA LEU A 194 10.77 -4.04 -12.75
C LEU A 194 10.80 -4.52 -11.29
N LEU A 195 10.36 -3.69 -10.33
CA LEU A 195 10.15 -4.12 -8.95
C LEU A 195 9.09 -5.24 -8.87
N CYS A 196 7.94 -5.07 -9.53
CA CYS A 196 6.84 -6.04 -9.56
C CYS A 196 7.24 -7.40 -10.18
N MET A 197 8.19 -7.42 -11.12
CA MET A 197 8.63 -8.66 -11.76
C MET A 197 9.14 -9.71 -10.76
N SER A 198 9.64 -9.29 -9.59
CA SER A 198 10.07 -10.20 -8.52
C SER A 198 8.93 -11.02 -7.87
N ALA A 199 7.67 -10.68 -8.17
CA ALA A 199 6.49 -11.41 -7.75
C ALA A 199 6.12 -12.59 -8.67
N PHE A 200 6.61 -12.61 -9.92
CA PHE A 200 6.19 -13.58 -10.94
C PHE A 200 7.25 -14.68 -11.11
N PRO A 201 7.00 -15.93 -10.67
CA PRO A 201 7.97 -17.02 -10.68
C PRO A 201 8.11 -17.68 -12.06
N PHE A 202 8.34 -16.87 -13.08
CA PHE A 202 8.48 -17.31 -14.45
C PHE A 202 9.88 -17.01 -14.97
N GLU A 203 10.43 -17.93 -15.77
CA GLU A 203 11.74 -17.75 -16.39
C GLU A 203 11.77 -16.49 -17.27
N GLU A 204 10.65 -16.16 -17.92
CA GLU A 204 10.53 -14.94 -18.74
C GLU A 204 10.66 -13.66 -17.91
N ALA A 205 10.26 -13.68 -16.63
CA ALA A 205 10.47 -12.54 -15.74
C ALA A 205 11.97 -12.38 -15.41
N LEU A 206 12.70 -13.47 -15.18
CA LEU A 206 14.16 -13.45 -15.02
C LEU A 206 14.87 -12.93 -16.27
N GLN A 207 14.43 -13.38 -17.45
CA GLN A 207 14.99 -12.94 -18.72
C GLN A 207 14.80 -11.44 -18.93
N LEU A 208 13.59 -10.91 -18.70
CA LEU A 208 13.32 -9.47 -18.77
C LEU A 208 14.25 -8.70 -17.81
N LEU A 209 14.33 -9.12 -16.55
CA LEU A 209 15.16 -8.45 -15.55
C LEU A 209 16.64 -8.45 -15.98
N ASN A 210 17.15 -9.57 -16.48
CA ASN A 210 18.52 -9.71 -16.96
C ASN A 210 18.86 -8.83 -18.18
N VAL A 211 17.88 -8.43 -18.99
CA VAL A 211 18.11 -7.43 -20.05
C VAL A 211 18.41 -6.06 -19.42
N TYR A 212 17.68 -5.68 -18.37
CA TYR A 212 17.82 -4.37 -17.74
C TYR A 212 19.03 -4.28 -16.81
N THR A 213 19.52 -5.37 -16.22
CA THR A 213 20.72 -5.36 -15.35
C THR A 213 21.98 -4.81 -16.03
N LYS A 214 22.02 -4.81 -17.36
CA LYS A 214 23.12 -4.27 -18.17
C LYS A 214 23.15 -2.74 -18.24
N ARG A 215 22.09 -2.06 -17.77
CA ARG A 215 22.01 -0.60 -17.77
C ARG A 215 22.77 -0.02 -16.59
N ALA A 216 23.52 1.06 -16.83
CA ALA A 216 24.22 1.83 -15.80
C ALA A 216 23.34 2.98 -15.26
N ASP A 217 22.08 2.70 -14.93
CA ASP A 217 21.10 3.68 -14.47
C ASP A 217 20.16 3.09 -13.38
N PRO A 218 19.23 3.88 -12.80
CA PRO A 218 18.34 3.38 -11.75
C PRO A 218 17.48 2.17 -12.15
N LEU A 219 17.16 2.00 -13.44
CA LEU A 219 16.42 0.82 -13.91
C LEU A 219 17.29 -0.43 -13.82
N GLY A 220 18.57 -0.33 -14.18
CA GLY A 220 19.52 -1.43 -14.05
C GLY A 220 19.70 -1.88 -12.60
N ALA A 221 19.89 -0.93 -11.68
CA ALA A 221 20.01 -1.24 -10.25
C ALA A 221 18.76 -1.92 -9.67
N GLN A 222 17.56 -1.46 -10.06
CA GLN A 222 16.32 -2.08 -9.63
C GLN A 222 16.10 -3.46 -10.26
N ALA A 223 16.45 -3.63 -11.53
CA ALA A 223 16.37 -4.92 -12.20
C ALA A 223 17.29 -5.95 -11.54
N GLU A 224 18.52 -5.57 -11.19
CA GLU A 224 19.48 -6.45 -10.51
C GLU A 224 18.93 -6.91 -9.15
N ARG A 225 18.38 -5.98 -8.37
CA ARG A 225 17.72 -6.31 -7.10
C ARG A 225 16.56 -7.29 -7.29
N SER A 226 15.64 -7.00 -8.21
CA SER A 226 14.48 -7.85 -8.48
C SER A 226 14.89 -9.24 -8.99
N TYR A 227 15.91 -9.30 -9.84
CA TYR A 227 16.47 -10.56 -10.37
C TYR A 227 16.98 -11.44 -9.25
N ASN A 228 17.81 -10.88 -8.35
CA ASN A 228 18.36 -11.62 -7.23
C ASN A 228 17.28 -12.13 -6.26
N ILE A 229 16.25 -11.32 -6.00
CA ILE A 229 15.10 -11.73 -5.18
C ILE A 229 14.35 -12.88 -5.85
N LEU A 230 14.02 -12.76 -7.14
CA LEU A 230 13.27 -13.77 -7.86
C LEU A 230 14.03 -15.09 -7.96
N LYS A 231 15.32 -15.02 -8.31
CA LYS A 231 16.22 -16.17 -8.37
C LYS A 231 16.27 -16.91 -7.03
N ASP A 232 16.45 -16.19 -5.92
CA ASP A 232 16.46 -16.78 -4.57
C ASP A 232 15.15 -17.50 -4.25
N ARG A 233 14.01 -16.93 -4.65
CA ARG A 233 12.69 -17.54 -4.41
C ARG A 233 12.50 -18.84 -5.17
N ILE A 234 12.90 -18.86 -6.45
CA ILE A 234 12.84 -20.06 -7.30
C ILE A 234 13.76 -21.15 -6.75
N GLU A 235 15.02 -20.82 -6.46
CA GLU A 235 16.02 -21.78 -5.97
C GLU A 235 15.66 -22.37 -4.59
N LYS A 236 15.06 -21.56 -3.70
CA LYS A 236 14.68 -21.98 -2.34
C LYS A 236 13.25 -22.50 -2.22
N GLY A 237 12.50 -22.60 -3.32
CA GLY A 237 11.09 -23.04 -3.31
C GLY A 237 10.19 -22.16 -2.43
N ARG A 238 10.46 -20.85 -2.33
CA ARG A 238 9.68 -19.88 -1.54
C ARG A 238 8.57 -19.24 -2.39
N LEU A 239 7.87 -20.11 -3.12
CA LEU A 239 6.77 -19.82 -4.03
C LEU A 239 5.45 -20.35 -3.47
#